data_AF-A0AAV7K902-F1
#
_entry.id   AF-A0AAV7K902-F1
#
_cell.length_a   1.000
_cell.length_b   1.000
_cell.length_c   1.000
_cell.angle_alpha   90.00
_cell.angle_beta   90.00
_cell.angle_gamma   90.00
#
_symmetry.space_group_name_H-M   'P 1'
#
loop_
_entity.id
_entity.type
_entity.pdbx_description
1 polymer ?
#
loop_
_entity_poly.entity_id
_entity_poly.type
_entity_poly.pdbx_seq_one_letter_code
_entity_poly.pdbx_strand_id
1 'polypeptide(L)'
;MNQSLVSQSIPSCSGLPREVLRWMHALDLSSSIKNPRRDFSNGYLVAEIFSWYYPNEIVLHSYNNGTSLQSKLGNWSQLERFFLKKKIAVPKELIEGTVHSKPGAANALIICVYSLLTNRRLKYLPPSSLASDLTDRKYQNLLPAYARNTASQAVKTNLTSTELTISPDHLHIQNKAETILATHAETRRQQKQEDPIRYGVATTSASKSRVPPLLPPTSDKKNKTVTQIDIEGEVMVKQLEVISHQDEDH
;
A
#
# COMPACT_ATOMS: atom_id res chain seq x y z
N MET A 1 -20.27 -8.74 35.95
CA MET A 1 -19.59 -9.44 34.83
C MET A 1 -19.53 -8.47 33.66
N ASN A 2 -18.46 -7.68 33.63
CA ASN A 2 -17.41 -7.74 32.61
C ASN A 2 -17.90 -7.41 31.20
N GLN A 3 -17.65 -6.17 30.75
CA GLN A 3 -16.85 -5.94 29.54
C GLN A 3 -16.00 -4.69 29.76
N SER A 4 -14.74 -4.91 30.09
CA SER A 4 -13.69 -3.89 30.08
C SER A 4 -13.47 -3.44 28.64
N LEU A 5 -13.80 -2.18 28.34
CA LEU A 5 -13.32 -1.49 27.15
C LEU A 5 -11.79 -1.54 27.16
N VAL A 6 -11.22 -2.39 26.31
CA VAL A 6 -9.79 -2.37 26.02
C VAL A 6 -9.53 -1.07 25.28
N SER A 7 -9.05 -0.06 26.01
CA SER A 7 -8.59 1.20 25.44
C SER A 7 -7.45 0.91 24.48
N GLN A 8 -7.77 0.80 23.20
CA GLN A 8 -6.78 0.76 22.13
C GLN A 8 -6.08 2.11 22.17
N SER A 9 -4.84 2.12 22.67
CA SER A 9 -4.00 3.31 22.67
C SER A 9 -3.86 3.82 21.25
N ILE A 10 -4.30 5.07 21.05
CA ILE A 10 -4.23 5.83 19.81
C ILE A 10 -2.82 5.69 19.20
N PRO A 11 -2.68 5.29 17.92
CA PRO A 11 -1.40 5.33 17.25
C PRO A 11 -0.88 6.77 17.26
N SER A 12 0.36 6.97 17.68
CA SER A 12 1.00 8.28 17.63
C SER A 12 0.99 8.84 16.19
N CYS A 13 1.21 10.14 16.00
CA CYS A 13 1.18 10.81 14.69
C CYS A 13 2.11 10.16 13.62
N SER A 14 3.06 9.31 14.02
CA SER A 14 3.95 8.54 13.14
C SER A 14 3.43 7.13 12.79
N GLY A 15 2.30 6.70 13.36
CA GLY A 15 1.76 5.35 13.24
C GLY A 15 2.57 4.29 13.99
N LEU A 16 3.59 4.69 14.76
CA LEU A 16 4.44 3.77 15.53
C LEU A 16 4.08 3.79 17.03
N PRO A 17 4.20 2.65 17.73
CA PRO A 17 3.96 2.61 19.17
C PRO A 17 5.04 3.32 19.98
N ARG A 18 4.65 3.92 21.12
CA ARG A 18 5.57 4.71 21.97
C ARG A 18 6.81 3.94 22.44
N GLU A 19 6.67 2.66 22.69
CA GLU A 19 7.77 1.79 23.11
C GLU A 19 8.83 1.66 22.00
N VAL A 20 8.39 1.46 20.75
CA VAL A 20 9.25 1.37 19.58
C VAL A 20 9.95 2.71 19.32
N LEU A 21 9.22 3.83 19.45
CA LEU A 21 9.82 5.17 19.32
C LEU A 21 10.92 5.44 20.35
N ARG A 22 10.70 5.03 21.61
CA ARG A 22 11.73 5.15 22.66
C ARG A 22 12.95 4.28 22.36
N TRP A 23 12.72 3.05 21.90
CA TRP A 23 13.80 2.16 21.50
C TRP A 23 14.62 2.75 20.36
N MET A 24 13.99 3.26 19.30
CA MET A 24 14.68 3.89 18.17
C MET A 24 15.50 5.11 18.61
N HIS A 25 14.96 5.93 19.50
CA HIS A 25 15.69 7.08 20.06
C HIS A 25 16.89 6.63 20.91
N ALA A 26 16.81 5.49 21.59
CA ALA A 26 17.91 4.96 22.40
C ALA A 26 19.05 4.38 21.54
N LEU A 27 18.81 4.06 20.26
CA LEU A 27 19.84 3.61 19.33
C LEU A 27 20.70 4.75 18.75
N ASP A 28 20.39 6.01 19.08
CA ASP A 28 21.15 7.19 18.62
C ASP A 28 21.58 7.12 17.14
N LEU A 29 20.61 6.86 16.26
CA LEU A 29 20.85 6.68 14.83
C LEU A 29 21.39 7.98 14.22
N SER A 30 22.31 7.86 13.26
CA SER A 30 22.98 8.98 12.58
C SER A 30 22.02 9.96 11.91
N SER A 31 20.82 9.50 11.54
CA SER A 31 19.80 10.30 10.86
C SER A 31 18.50 10.39 11.66
N SER A 32 17.97 11.60 11.78
CA SER A 32 16.64 11.82 12.36
C SER A 32 15.55 11.26 11.45
N ILE A 33 14.75 10.33 11.99
CA ILE A 33 13.67 9.67 11.27
C ILE A 33 12.45 10.58 11.25
N LYS A 34 12.20 11.21 10.11
CA LYS A 34 11.06 12.12 9.92
C LYS A 34 9.94 11.45 9.14
N ASN A 35 10.31 10.67 8.13
CA ASN A 35 9.36 9.95 7.29
C ASN A 35 9.79 8.49 7.19
N PRO A 36 9.32 7.61 8.10
CA PRO A 36 9.71 6.20 8.14
C PRO A 36 9.58 5.50 6.78
N ARG A 37 8.54 5.83 6.01
CA ARG A 37 8.30 5.26 4.68
C ARG A 37 9.45 5.55 3.72
N ARG A 38 9.93 6.80 3.67
CA ARG A 38 11.03 7.21 2.80
C ARG A 38 12.37 6.76 3.37
N ASP A 39 12.58 7.01 4.65
CA ASP A 39 13.87 6.87 5.31
C ASP A 39 14.29 5.40 5.41
N PHE A 40 13.34 4.48 5.64
CA PHE A 40 13.62 3.04 5.67
C PHE A 40 13.64 2.40 4.27
N SER A 41 13.07 3.04 3.24
CA SER A 41 13.00 2.43 1.90
C SER A 41 14.37 2.11 1.29
N ASN A 42 15.41 2.85 1.68
CA ASN A 42 16.77 2.62 1.19
C ASN A 42 17.45 1.39 1.84
N GLY A 43 17.05 1.00 3.05
CA GLY A 43 17.69 -0.09 3.80
C GLY A 43 18.91 0.32 4.63
N TYR A 44 19.54 1.49 4.38
CA TYR A 44 20.67 1.96 5.19
C TYR A 44 20.34 2.07 6.68
N LEU A 45 19.21 2.69 7.04
CA LEU A 45 18.78 2.79 8.43
C LEU A 45 18.51 1.43 9.07
N VAL A 46 18.04 0.45 8.28
CA VAL A 46 17.85 -0.92 8.77
C VAL A 46 19.21 -1.54 9.07
N ALA A 47 20.19 -1.39 8.17
CA ALA A 47 21.55 -1.84 8.40
C ALA A 47 22.16 -1.18 9.64
N GLU A 48 21.96 0.13 9.82
CA GLU A 48 22.40 0.88 11.00
C GLU A 48 21.82 0.30 12.29
N ILE A 49 20.51 0.07 12.35
CA ILE A 49 19.86 -0.56 13.50
C ILE A 49 20.47 -1.93 13.79
N PHE A 50 20.66 -2.78 12.78
CA PHE A 50 21.24 -4.10 13.02
C PHE A 50 22.74 -4.04 13.36
N SER A 51 23.48 -3.00 12.93
CA SER A 51 24.89 -2.83 13.26
C SER A 51 25.12 -2.59 14.76
N TRP A 52 24.15 -1.98 15.46
CA TRP A 52 24.17 -1.88 16.93
C TRP A 52 24.16 -3.24 17.64
N TYR A 53 23.47 -4.23 17.07
CA TYR A 53 23.35 -5.56 17.66
C TYR A 53 24.39 -6.55 17.10
N TYR A 54 24.88 -6.29 15.89
CA TYR A 54 25.81 -7.15 15.16
C TYR A 54 26.95 -6.32 14.52
N PRO A 55 27.78 -5.62 15.31
CA PRO A 55 28.79 -4.69 14.79
C PRO A 55 29.85 -5.38 13.92
N ASN A 56 30.12 -6.67 14.16
CA ASN A 56 31.11 -7.44 13.41
C ASN A 56 30.57 -8.06 12.11
N GLU A 57 29.26 -7.98 11.89
CA GLU A 57 28.60 -8.66 10.76
C GLU A 57 28.01 -7.67 9.77
N ILE A 58 27.73 -6.45 10.22
CA ILE A 58 27.25 -5.36 9.38
C ILE A 58 28.30 -4.29 9.29
N VAL A 59 28.72 -4.04 8.06
CA VAL A 59 29.76 -3.10 7.73
C VAL A 59 29.11 -1.89 7.06
N LEU A 60 28.81 -0.83 7.84
CA LEU A 60 27.98 0.28 7.34
C LEU A 60 28.55 1.00 6.10
N HIS A 61 29.87 0.99 5.91
CA HIS A 61 30.48 1.60 4.74
C HIS A 61 30.19 0.86 3.42
N SER A 62 29.72 -0.41 3.47
CA SER A 62 29.29 -1.15 2.28
C SER A 62 27.85 -0.82 1.86
N TYR A 63 27.12 -0.05 2.68
CA TYR A 63 25.76 0.38 2.41
C TYR A 63 25.74 1.80 1.85
N ASN A 64 24.96 2.00 0.78
CA ASN A 64 24.91 3.27 0.08
C ASN A 64 23.71 4.11 0.56
N ASN A 65 23.96 5.31 1.09
CA ASN A 65 22.91 6.25 1.53
C ASN A 65 22.24 7.04 0.38
N GLY A 66 22.55 6.71 -0.87
CA GLY A 66 22.00 7.34 -2.07
C GLY A 66 20.51 7.00 -2.30
N THR A 67 19.79 7.86 -3.00
CA THR A 67 18.34 7.68 -3.22
C THR A 67 17.98 6.82 -4.43
N SER A 68 18.98 6.40 -5.22
CA SER A 68 18.77 5.65 -6.46
C SER A 68 18.16 4.27 -6.19
N LEU A 69 17.32 3.78 -7.11
CA LEU A 69 16.67 2.48 -6.96
C LEU A 69 17.69 1.32 -6.88
N GLN A 70 18.76 1.39 -7.68
CA GLN A 70 19.86 0.44 -7.64
C GLN A 70 20.55 0.41 -6.28
N SER A 71 20.79 1.58 -5.67
CA SER A 71 21.34 1.67 -4.30
C SER A 71 20.41 1.00 -3.28
N LYS A 72 19.09 1.22 -3.37
CA LYS A 72 18.12 0.57 -2.47
C LYS A 72 18.19 -0.95 -2.62
N LEU A 73 18.10 -1.45 -3.85
CA LEU A 73 18.12 -2.89 -4.13
C LEU A 73 19.42 -3.56 -3.66
N GLY A 74 20.56 -2.92 -3.92
CA GLY A 74 21.86 -3.41 -3.47
C GLY A 74 21.94 -3.51 -1.95
N ASN A 75 21.46 -2.50 -1.23
CA ASN A 75 21.41 -2.50 0.23
C ASN A 75 20.48 -3.60 0.76
N TRP A 76 19.28 -3.73 0.20
CA TRP A 76 18.32 -4.75 0.61
C TRP A 76 18.81 -6.17 0.33
N SER A 77 19.50 -6.41 -0.79
CA SER A 77 20.11 -7.71 -1.09
C SER A 77 21.19 -8.08 -0.06
N GLN A 78 22.00 -7.11 0.40
CA GLN A 78 22.96 -7.33 1.48
C GLN A 78 22.25 -7.69 2.80
N LEU A 79 21.18 -6.96 3.15
CA LEU A 79 20.38 -7.25 4.34
C LEU A 79 19.72 -8.63 4.30
N GLU A 80 19.14 -9.03 3.17
CA GLU A 80 18.51 -10.34 3.02
C GLU A 80 19.51 -11.48 3.22
N ARG A 81 20.72 -11.36 2.66
CA ARG A 81 21.81 -12.33 2.88
C ARG A 81 22.20 -12.39 4.36
N PHE A 82 22.27 -11.24 5.03
CA PHE A 82 22.55 -11.16 6.45
C PHE A 82 21.44 -11.82 7.29
N PHE A 83 20.17 -11.55 7.00
CA PHE A 83 19.03 -12.15 7.69
C PHE A 83 19.02 -13.68 7.54
N LEU A 84 19.31 -14.18 6.34
CA LEU A 84 19.43 -15.62 6.10
C LEU A 84 20.59 -16.24 6.91
N LYS A 85 21.77 -15.61 6.88
CA LYS A 85 22.96 -16.06 7.63
C LYS A 85 22.70 -16.13 9.13
N LYS A 86 21.98 -15.15 9.69
CA LYS A 86 21.66 -15.08 11.12
C LYS A 86 20.35 -15.75 11.51
N LYS A 87 19.65 -16.38 10.57
CA LYS A 87 18.34 -17.01 10.76
C LYS A 87 17.29 -16.05 11.35
N ILE A 88 17.35 -14.79 10.94
CA ILE A 88 16.41 -13.76 11.35
C ILE A 88 15.20 -13.82 10.41
N ALA A 89 14.05 -14.19 10.94
CA ALA A 89 12.83 -14.38 10.17
C ALA A 89 12.11 -13.05 9.90
N VAL A 90 12.64 -12.23 8.99
CA VAL A 90 11.94 -11.03 8.49
C VAL A 90 11.04 -11.44 7.31
N PRO A 91 9.72 -11.17 7.33
CA PRO A 91 8.83 -11.47 6.22
C PRO A 91 9.23 -10.74 4.93
N LYS A 92 9.34 -11.49 3.83
CA LYS A 92 9.72 -10.95 2.51
C LYS A 92 8.74 -9.87 2.03
N GLU A 93 7.44 -10.04 2.29
CA GLU A 93 6.40 -9.06 1.96
C GLU A 93 6.65 -7.68 2.61
N LEU A 94 7.18 -7.66 3.84
CA LEU A 94 7.53 -6.41 4.53
C LEU A 94 8.77 -5.75 3.93
N ILE A 95 9.75 -6.56 3.52
CA ILE A 95 10.95 -6.06 2.84
C ILE A 95 10.55 -5.44 1.50
N GLU A 96 9.86 -6.19 0.64
CA GLU A 96 9.39 -5.72 -0.67
C GLU A 96 8.49 -4.49 -0.52
N GLY A 97 7.54 -4.53 0.41
CA GLY A 97 6.68 -3.38 0.71
C GLY A 97 7.48 -2.15 1.15
N THR A 98 8.56 -2.33 1.92
CA THR A 98 9.41 -1.22 2.38
C THR A 98 10.29 -0.67 1.26
N VAL A 99 10.90 -1.54 0.45
CA VAL A 99 11.68 -1.17 -0.76
C VAL A 99 10.82 -0.27 -1.66
N HIS A 100 9.57 -0.67 -1.89
CA HIS A 100 8.60 0.04 -2.71
C HIS A 100 7.87 1.16 -1.97
N SER A 101 8.28 1.51 -0.74
CA SER A 101 7.69 2.62 0.02
C SER A 101 6.17 2.51 0.18
N LYS A 102 5.63 1.28 0.29
CA LYS A 102 4.20 1.05 0.48
C LYS A 102 3.73 1.65 1.81
N PRO A 103 2.51 2.21 1.86
CA PRO A 103 1.96 2.74 3.10
C PRO A 103 1.90 1.64 4.17
N GLY A 104 2.40 1.95 5.37
CA GLY A 104 2.39 1.01 6.50
C GLY A 104 3.49 -0.05 6.49
N ALA A 105 4.14 -0.34 5.36
CA ALA A 105 5.18 -1.37 5.26
C ALA A 105 6.40 -1.08 6.13
N ALA A 106 6.94 0.14 6.03
CA ALA A 106 8.08 0.55 6.85
C ALA A 106 7.75 0.49 8.36
N ASN A 107 6.56 0.93 8.76
CA ASN A 107 6.15 0.89 10.16
C ASN A 107 6.03 -0.54 10.67
N ALA A 108 5.40 -1.42 9.89
CA ALA A 108 5.26 -2.84 10.21
C ALA A 108 6.64 -3.53 10.29
N LEU A 109 7.55 -3.20 9.38
CA LEU A 109 8.92 -3.68 9.41
C LEU A 109 9.63 -3.24 10.69
N ILE A 110 9.59 -1.96 11.06
CA ILE A 110 10.24 -1.45 12.28
C ILE A 110 9.73 -2.20 13.52
N ILE A 111 8.41 -2.43 13.61
CA ILE A 111 7.82 -3.17 14.73
C ILE A 111 8.27 -4.64 14.72
N CYS A 112 8.36 -5.25 13.54
CA CYS A 112 8.89 -6.61 13.37
C CYS A 112 10.35 -6.69 13.84
N VAL A 113 11.20 -5.78 13.37
CA VAL A 113 12.62 -5.69 13.75
C VAL A 113 12.78 -5.44 15.25
N TYR A 114 12.00 -4.53 15.83
CA TYR A 114 11.96 -4.33 17.28
C TYR A 114 11.70 -5.63 18.03
N SER A 115 10.67 -6.37 17.60
CA SER A 115 10.27 -7.62 18.25
C SER A 115 11.35 -8.70 18.12
N LEU A 116 12.01 -8.77 16.96
CA LEU A 116 13.08 -9.73 16.68
C LEU A 116 14.35 -9.43 17.50
N LEU A 117 14.76 -8.16 17.59
CA LEU A 117 16.01 -7.76 18.24
C LEU A 117 15.90 -7.68 19.77
N THR A 118 14.74 -7.29 20.28
CA THR A 118 14.53 -7.17 21.74
C THR A 118 13.88 -8.39 22.37
N ASN A 119 13.41 -9.33 21.54
CA ASN A 119 12.60 -10.47 21.94
C ASN A 119 11.34 -10.07 22.76
N ARG A 120 10.84 -8.85 22.53
CA ARG A 120 9.64 -8.31 23.18
C ARG A 120 8.48 -8.31 22.20
N ARG A 121 7.33 -8.81 22.64
CA ARG A 121 6.09 -8.75 21.86
C ARG A 121 5.24 -7.57 22.33
N LEU A 122 4.79 -6.76 21.37
CA LEU A 122 3.83 -5.70 21.67
C LEU A 122 2.46 -6.33 21.98
N LYS A 123 2.00 -6.16 23.23
CA LYS A 123 0.77 -6.81 23.74
C LYS A 123 -0.50 -6.40 22.99
N TYR A 124 -0.49 -5.23 22.34
CA TYR A 124 -1.64 -4.63 21.67
C TYR A 124 -1.63 -4.77 20.14
N LEU A 125 -0.60 -5.42 19.58
CA LEU A 125 -0.49 -5.57 18.13
C LEU A 125 -0.46 -7.06 17.76
N PRO A 126 -1.59 -7.63 17.29
CA PRO A 126 -1.62 -9.04 16.91
C PRO A 126 -0.67 -9.28 15.72
N PRO A 127 0.07 -10.41 15.67
CA PRO A 127 1.03 -10.70 14.58
C PRO A 127 0.44 -10.56 13.17
N SER A 128 -0.82 -10.95 12.97
CA SER A 128 -1.51 -10.78 11.67
C SER A 128 -1.69 -9.32 11.25
N SER A 129 -1.70 -8.36 12.16
CA SER A 129 -1.87 -6.95 11.80
C SER A 129 -0.64 -6.33 11.14
N LEU A 130 0.52 -6.98 11.20
CA LEU A 130 1.77 -6.47 10.62
C LEU A 130 1.88 -6.77 9.12
N ALA A 131 1.39 -7.91 8.65
CA ALA A 131 1.56 -8.34 7.26
C ALA A 131 0.27 -8.32 6.43
N SER A 132 -0.90 -8.50 7.05
CA SER A 132 -2.11 -8.90 6.30
C SER A 132 -2.78 -7.82 5.44
N ASP A 133 -2.29 -6.58 5.42
CA ASP A 133 -2.78 -5.60 4.45
C ASP A 133 -1.81 -4.43 4.30
N LEU A 134 -0.77 -4.60 3.47
CA LEU A 134 0.03 -3.48 2.95
C LEU A 134 -0.74 -2.66 1.89
N THR A 135 -2.00 -3.04 1.65
CA THR A 135 -2.92 -2.29 0.80
C THR A 135 -3.65 -1.21 1.59
N ASP A 136 -4.13 -0.19 0.92
CA ASP A 136 -4.94 0.87 1.52
C ASP A 136 -6.39 0.45 1.82
N ARG A 137 -6.76 -0.82 1.60
CA ARG A 137 -8.13 -1.35 1.70
C ARG A 137 -8.83 -1.02 3.02
N LYS A 138 -8.16 -1.22 4.16
CA LYS A 138 -8.74 -0.90 5.49
C LYS A 138 -9.09 0.58 5.60
N TYR A 139 -8.22 1.46 5.11
CA TYR A 139 -8.46 2.89 5.11
C TYR A 139 -9.62 3.26 4.17
N GLN A 140 -9.64 2.69 2.97
CA GLN A 140 -10.73 2.90 2.00
C GLN A 140 -12.11 2.47 2.54
N ASN A 141 -12.16 1.39 3.32
CA ASN A 141 -13.41 0.93 3.92
C ASN A 141 -13.97 1.92 4.97
N LEU A 142 -13.10 2.66 5.68
CA LEU A 142 -13.49 3.69 6.64
C LEU A 142 -13.98 4.99 5.97
N LEU A 143 -13.60 5.23 4.71
CA LEU A 143 -13.98 6.44 4.00
C LEU A 143 -15.43 6.38 3.50
N PRO A 144 -16.15 7.52 3.52
CA PRO A 144 -17.41 7.65 2.79
C PRO A 144 -17.23 7.37 1.29
N ALA A 145 -18.27 6.83 0.64
CA ALA A 145 -18.19 6.41 -0.76
C ALA A 145 -17.69 7.49 -1.76
N TYR A 146 -17.92 8.78 -1.48
CA TYR A 146 -17.47 9.88 -2.33
C TYR A 146 -15.97 10.20 -2.16
N ALA A 147 -15.35 9.79 -1.05
CA ALA A 147 -13.94 10.03 -0.72
C ALA A 147 -13.05 8.81 -1.00
N ARG A 148 -13.64 7.67 -1.39
CA ARG A 148 -12.90 6.46 -1.74
C ARG A 148 -12.13 6.66 -3.04
N ASN A 149 -10.99 5.98 -3.15
CA ASN A 149 -10.16 6.00 -4.36
C ASN A 149 -10.95 5.53 -5.59
N THR A 150 -10.70 6.16 -6.74
CA THR A 150 -11.10 5.64 -8.05
C THR A 150 -10.26 4.40 -8.41
N ALA A 151 -10.69 3.63 -9.41
CA ALA A 151 -9.97 2.46 -9.87
C ALA A 151 -8.50 2.78 -10.23
N SER A 152 -8.25 3.86 -10.97
CA SER A 152 -6.91 4.30 -11.33
C SER A 152 -6.07 4.68 -10.10
N GLN A 153 -6.67 5.32 -9.10
CA GLN A 153 -5.97 5.67 -7.87
C GLN A 153 -5.65 4.43 -7.03
N ALA A 154 -6.54 3.43 -6.99
CA ALA A 154 -6.30 2.16 -6.30
C ALA A 154 -5.16 1.36 -6.92
N VAL A 155 -5.03 1.37 -8.25
CA VAL A 155 -3.87 0.78 -8.94
C VAL A 155 -2.60 1.53 -8.52
N LYS A 156 -2.57 2.86 -8.63
CA LYS A 156 -1.39 3.68 -8.27
C LYS A 156 -0.95 3.54 -6.82
N THR A 157 -1.85 3.32 -5.87
CA THR A 157 -1.49 3.15 -4.45
C THR A 157 -0.96 1.77 -4.10
N ASN A 158 -1.35 0.73 -4.85
CA ASN A 158 -1.04 -0.67 -4.55
C ASN A 158 0.04 -1.29 -5.46
N LEU A 159 0.21 -0.73 -6.66
CA LEU A 159 1.27 -1.00 -7.63
C LEU A 159 2.19 0.23 -7.69
N THR A 160 3.36 0.11 -7.08
CA THR A 160 4.33 1.21 -7.04
C THR A 160 5.11 1.27 -8.36
N SER A 161 5.45 2.47 -8.84
CA SER A 161 6.31 2.64 -10.03
C SER A 161 7.61 1.84 -9.95
N THR A 162 8.19 1.70 -8.75
CA THR A 162 9.39 0.89 -8.52
C THR A 162 9.16 -0.62 -8.70
N GLU A 163 7.94 -1.13 -8.53
CA GLU A 163 7.63 -2.55 -8.81
C GLU A 163 7.67 -2.82 -10.32
N LEU A 164 7.27 -1.84 -11.14
CA LEU A 164 7.29 -1.92 -12.60
C LEU A 164 8.71 -1.97 -13.16
N THR A 165 9.65 -1.25 -12.54
CA THR A 165 11.05 -1.21 -12.98
C THR A 165 11.86 -2.44 -12.57
N ILE A 166 11.49 -3.10 -11.46
CA ILE A 166 12.33 -4.14 -10.83
C ILE A 166 11.91 -5.55 -11.24
N SER A 167 10.61 -5.79 -11.42
CA SER A 167 10.08 -7.08 -11.86
C SER A 167 9.61 -6.95 -13.30
N PRO A 168 10.45 -7.28 -14.32
CA PRO A 168 10.03 -7.26 -15.72
C PRO A 168 9.06 -8.39 -16.08
N ASP A 169 8.59 -9.16 -15.10
CA ASP A 169 7.50 -10.10 -15.28
C ASP A 169 6.19 -9.31 -15.46
N HIS A 170 5.98 -8.86 -16.70
CA HIS A 170 4.80 -8.14 -17.14
C HIS A 170 3.51 -8.90 -16.79
N LEU A 171 3.55 -10.24 -16.80
CA LEU A 171 2.39 -11.06 -16.47
C LEU A 171 2.05 -10.99 -14.98
N HIS A 172 3.05 -11.03 -14.10
CA HIS A 172 2.82 -10.85 -12.66
C HIS A 172 2.23 -9.47 -12.34
N ILE A 173 2.77 -8.42 -12.95
CA ILE A 173 2.28 -7.04 -12.78
C ILE A 173 0.84 -6.92 -13.32
N GLN A 174 0.57 -7.47 -14.50
CA GLN A 174 -0.75 -7.45 -15.13
C GLN A 174 -1.78 -8.18 -14.27
N ASN A 175 -1.50 -9.41 -13.84
CA ASN A 175 -2.39 -10.19 -12.97
C ASN A 175 -2.69 -9.44 -11.67
N LYS A 176 -1.69 -8.75 -11.11
CA LYS A 176 -1.85 -7.93 -9.90
C LYS A 176 -2.74 -6.71 -10.16
N ALA A 177 -2.56 -6.02 -11.29
CA ALA A 177 -3.41 -4.90 -11.68
C ALA A 177 -4.86 -5.34 -11.90
N GLU A 178 -5.06 -6.45 -12.61
CA GLU A 178 -6.38 -7.07 -12.83
C GLU A 178 -7.05 -7.44 -11.51
N THR A 179 -6.30 -8.01 -10.56
CA THR A 179 -6.81 -8.34 -9.21
C THR A 179 -7.27 -7.09 -8.45
N ILE A 180 -6.50 -6.00 -8.52
CA ILE A 180 -6.85 -4.72 -7.88
C ILE A 180 -8.14 -4.16 -8.51
N LEU A 181 -8.25 -4.16 -9.83
CA LEU A 181 -9.42 -3.68 -10.56
C LEU A 181 -10.66 -4.54 -10.27
N ALA A 182 -10.52 -5.87 -10.26
CA ALA A 182 -11.61 -6.79 -9.93
C ALA A 182 -12.14 -6.55 -8.51
N THR A 183 -11.24 -6.40 -7.54
CA THR A 183 -11.59 -6.10 -6.15
C THR A 183 -12.31 -4.75 -6.04
N HIS A 184 -11.84 -3.73 -6.76
CA HIS A 184 -12.48 -2.41 -6.79
C HIS A 184 -13.89 -2.46 -7.39
N ALA A 185 -14.05 -3.15 -8.53
CA ALA A 185 -15.34 -3.34 -9.19
C ALA A 185 -16.33 -4.06 -8.27
N GLU A 186 -15.88 -5.10 -7.56
CA GLU A 186 -16.71 -5.83 -6.60
C GLU A 186 -17.14 -4.94 -5.42
N THR A 187 -16.23 -4.14 -4.87
CA THR A 187 -16.56 -3.15 -3.82
C THR A 187 -17.62 -2.16 -4.30
N ARG A 188 -17.57 -1.72 -5.58
CA ARG A 188 -18.57 -0.83 -6.17
C ARG A 188 -19.91 -1.53 -6.37
N ARG A 189 -19.93 -2.82 -6.72
CA ARG A 189 -21.16 -3.62 -6.80
C ARG A 189 -21.82 -3.78 -5.44
N GLN A 190 -21.05 -4.08 -4.40
CA GLN A 190 -21.54 -4.21 -3.02
C GLN A 190 -22.16 -2.89 -2.54
N GLN A 191 -21.50 -1.76 -2.77
CA GLN A 191 -22.06 -0.43 -2.43
C GLN A 191 -23.41 -0.15 -3.10
N LYS A 192 -23.59 -0.59 -4.36
CA LYS A 192 -24.87 -0.44 -5.08
C LYS A 192 -25.98 -1.29 -4.48
N GLN A 193 -25.63 -2.45 -3.90
CA GLN A 193 -26.58 -3.32 -3.21
C GLN A 193 -26.95 -2.79 -1.82
N GLU A 194 -25.98 -2.20 -1.11
CA GLU A 194 -26.17 -1.65 0.24
C GLU A 194 -27.03 -0.37 0.22
N ASP A 195 -26.84 0.52 -0.77
CA ASP A 195 -27.58 1.79 -0.88
C ASP A 195 -28.25 1.95 -2.26
N PRO A 196 -29.28 1.16 -2.62
CA PRO A 196 -29.90 1.17 -3.95
C PRO A 196 -30.53 2.52 -4.30
N ILE A 197 -31.07 3.25 -3.31
CA ILE A 197 -31.66 4.58 -3.48
C ILE A 197 -30.61 5.62 -3.88
N ARG A 198 -29.41 5.57 -3.28
CA ARG A 198 -28.32 6.49 -3.57
C ARG A 198 -27.76 6.30 -4.97
N TYR A 199 -27.68 5.06 -5.42
CA TYR A 199 -27.13 4.70 -6.73
C TYR A 199 -28.17 4.62 -7.85
N GLY A 200 -29.42 5.02 -7.58
CA GLY A 200 -30.49 5.01 -8.57
C GLY A 200 -30.77 3.62 -9.15
N VAL A 201 -30.44 2.56 -8.41
CA VAL A 201 -30.77 1.19 -8.80
C VAL A 201 -32.27 1.06 -8.59
N ALA A 202 -33.01 0.97 -9.70
CA ALA A 202 -34.44 0.77 -9.65
C ALA A 202 -34.72 -0.54 -8.91
N THR A 203 -35.17 -0.44 -7.67
CA THR A 203 -35.78 -1.55 -6.95
C THR A 203 -37.08 -1.85 -7.70
N THR A 204 -37.10 -2.97 -8.42
CA THR A 204 -38.31 -3.43 -9.10
C THR A 204 -39.31 -3.92 -8.03
N SER A 205 -39.95 -2.99 -7.32
CA SER A 205 -41.29 -3.16 -6.75
C SER A 205 -41.80 -1.86 -6.11
N ALA A 206 -43.06 -1.55 -6.42
CA ALA A 206 -43.96 -0.60 -5.77
C ALA A 206 -43.84 0.91 -6.10
N SER A 207 -44.66 1.28 -7.10
CA SER A 207 -45.66 2.37 -7.08
C SER A 207 -45.26 3.83 -6.85
N LYS A 208 -45.39 4.59 -7.94
CA LYS A 208 -46.05 5.91 -8.05
C LYS A 208 -45.64 6.99 -7.05
N SER A 209 -44.72 7.84 -7.48
CA SER A 209 -45.02 9.25 -7.78
C SER A 209 -43.76 9.94 -8.27
N ARG A 210 -43.68 10.21 -9.57
CA ARG A 210 -42.76 11.23 -10.09
C ARG A 210 -43.53 12.09 -11.07
N VAL A 211 -43.77 13.33 -10.66
CA VAL A 211 -44.27 14.41 -11.50
C VAL A 211 -43.26 14.62 -12.64
N PRO A 212 -43.69 14.66 -13.91
CA PRO A 212 -42.78 14.91 -15.02
C PRO A 212 -42.55 16.42 -15.20
N PRO A 213 -41.32 16.89 -15.46
CA PRO A 213 -41.12 18.17 -16.13
C PRO A 213 -41.54 18.06 -17.61
N LEU A 214 -42.31 19.04 -18.09
CA LEU A 214 -42.80 19.19 -19.45
C LEU A 214 -41.65 19.30 -20.49
N LEU A 215 -41.58 18.31 -21.41
CA LEU A 215 -41.62 18.38 -22.90
C LEU A 215 -40.70 19.34 -23.71
N PRO A 216 -40.40 19.10 -25.03
CA PRO A 216 -40.45 17.85 -25.84
C PRO A 216 -39.26 17.74 -26.87
N PRO A 217 -39.34 17.12 -28.09
CA PRO A 217 -38.46 16.00 -28.46
C PRO A 217 -37.66 16.19 -29.78
N THR A 218 -36.54 15.49 -29.96
CA THR A 218 -36.12 15.04 -31.30
C THR A 218 -35.45 13.67 -31.22
N SER A 219 -36.03 12.72 -31.95
CA SER A 219 -35.43 11.46 -32.43
C SER A 219 -34.05 11.71 -33.06
N ASP A 220 -33.04 10.87 -32.87
CA ASP A 220 -33.01 9.51 -33.39
C ASP A 220 -32.14 8.54 -32.59
N LYS A 221 -32.63 7.30 -32.52
CA LYS A 221 -31.97 6.14 -31.92
C LYS A 221 -30.86 5.63 -32.84
N LYS A 222 -29.63 5.50 -32.32
CA LYS A 222 -28.78 4.33 -32.60
C LYS A 222 -28.11 3.87 -31.32
N ASN A 223 -28.59 2.74 -30.82
CA ASN A 223 -27.97 1.96 -29.74
C ASN A 223 -26.52 1.64 -30.10
N LYS A 224 -25.57 2.05 -29.26
CA LYS A 224 -24.28 1.38 -29.08
C LYS A 224 -23.93 1.41 -27.60
N THR A 225 -24.48 0.44 -26.87
CA THR A 225 -23.87 -0.06 -25.64
C THR A 225 -22.55 -0.74 -26.03
N VAL A 226 -21.52 0.07 -26.22
CA VAL A 226 -20.13 -0.38 -26.26
C VAL A 226 -19.55 0.06 -24.92
N THR A 227 -19.55 -0.89 -23.99
CA THR A 227 -18.61 -1.03 -22.88
C THR A 227 -17.74 0.20 -22.58
N GLN A 228 -18.21 1.05 -21.67
CA GLN A 228 -17.40 2.09 -21.01
C GLN A 228 -16.17 1.51 -20.27
N ILE A 229 -16.14 0.19 -20.08
CA ILE A 229 -15.04 -0.61 -19.55
C ILE A 229 -13.90 -0.74 -20.58
N ASP A 230 -14.21 -0.77 -21.89
CA ASP A 230 -13.20 -0.84 -22.96
C ASP A 230 -12.53 0.53 -23.19
N ILE A 231 -13.27 1.62 -22.93
CA ILE A 231 -12.74 2.98 -23.07
C ILE A 231 -11.75 3.30 -21.94
N GLU A 232 -12.03 2.88 -20.69
CA GLU A 232 -11.07 3.04 -19.59
C GLU A 232 -9.86 2.11 -19.73
N GLY A 233 -10.04 0.90 -20.28
CA GLY A 233 -8.95 -0.01 -20.62
C GLY A 233 -8.02 0.57 -21.70
N GLU A 234 -8.58 1.12 -22.79
CA GLU A 234 -7.80 1.80 -23.83
C GLU A 234 -7.09 3.06 -23.31
N VAL A 235 -7.75 3.85 -22.45
CA VAL A 235 -7.13 5.05 -21.84
C VAL A 235 -5.97 4.65 -20.92
N MET A 236 -6.04 3.48 -20.27
CA MET A 236 -4.97 2.99 -19.39
C MET A 236 -3.80 2.39 -20.19
N VAL A 237 -4.06 1.68 -21.29
CA VAL A 237 -3.00 1.22 -22.22
C VAL A 237 -2.31 2.41 -22.87
N LYS A 238 -3.06 3.43 -23.30
CA LYS A 238 -2.49 4.68 -23.85
C LYS A 238 -1.72 5.49 -22.80
N GLN A 239 -2.13 5.48 -21.52
CA GLN A 239 -1.35 6.09 -20.44
C GLN A 239 -0.07 5.31 -20.11
N LEU A 240 -0.07 3.98 -20.23
CA LEU A 240 1.12 3.16 -20.07
C LEU A 240 2.12 3.36 -21.23
N GLU A 241 1.62 3.58 -22.44
CA GLU A 241 2.43 3.82 -23.65
C GLU A 241 3.05 5.24 -23.69
N VAL A 242 2.38 6.23 -23.08
CA VAL A 242 2.92 7.60 -22.93
C VAL A 242 4.02 7.68 -21.87
N ILE A 243 3.98 6.81 -20.84
CA ILE A 243 5.03 6.76 -19.80
C ILE A 243 6.30 6.08 -20.32
N SER A 244 6.22 5.16 -21.28
CA SER A 244 7.42 4.55 -21.89
C SER A 244 8.14 5.46 -22.89
N HIS A 245 7.48 6.49 -23.43
CA HIS A 245 8.06 7.41 -24.42
C HIS A 245 8.61 8.71 -23.82
N GLN A 246 8.52 8.93 -22.50
CA GLN A 246 9.06 10.14 -21.85
C GLN A 246 10.47 9.98 -21.28
N ASP A 247 11.07 8.78 -21.34
CA ASP A 247 12.42 8.51 -20.82
C ASP A 247 13.50 8.29 -21.92
N GLU A 248 13.19 8.56 -23.20
CA GLU A 248 14.17 8.48 -24.31
C GLU A 248 14.85 9.82 -24.66
N ASP A 249 14.50 10.92 -23.98
CA ASP A 249 15.16 12.21 -24.18
C ASP A 249 15.51 12.87 -22.83
N HIS A 250 16.60 12.45 -22.19
CA HIS A 250 17.59 13.30 -21.47
C HIS A 250 18.74 12.49 -20.86
#